data_AF-A0A420DIZ6-F1
#
_entry.id   AF-A0A420DIZ6-F1
#
_cell.length_a   1.000
_cell.length_b   1.000
_cell.length_c   1.000
_cell.angle_alpha   90.00
_cell.angle_beta   90.00
_cell.angle_gamma   90.00
#
_symmetry.space_group_name_H-M   'P 1'
#
loop_
_entity.id
_entity.type
_entity.pdbx_description
1 polymer ?
#
loop_
_entity_poly.entity_id
_entity_poly.type
_entity_poly.pdbx_seq_one_letter_code
_entity_poly.pdbx_strand_id
1 'polypeptide(L)'
;MGHGHHHHVDPEAGDRRVFAAIAVNMGLTVAQVIGGIMSGSLALIADALHNFSDAISLIIAFGARKIARRPRDAEMTFGYGRVEVVAALINYTTLIVIGLYLLYEAAMRFADPQDVEGWIIVVIAGIALAVDVVTAMLTYTMSKSSVNIRAAFLHNVADALGSVAVIFAGALILLYDWRLIDPIVTALIAGYILWQSFREIGPVIRILMLGSPPEIETEAVLHTVRGIDGVTGIHHAHFWQMDEHRAALDAHIVIAEGRWNDADAVKDRIKAALSDQFGIEHTTLELECARHACDDKSEFGGRGHGEEQHG
;
A
#
# COMPACT_ATOMS: atom_id res chain seq x y z
N MET A 1 4.65 -4.97 -10.09
CA MET A 1 3.42 -4.20 -10.35
C MET A 1 2.45 -4.45 -9.19
N GLY A 2 2.66 -3.75 -8.08
CA GLY A 2 1.72 -3.72 -6.96
C GLY A 2 1.04 -2.36 -7.02
N HIS A 3 -0.25 -2.34 -7.30
CA HIS A 3 -1.04 -1.13 -7.21
C HIS A 3 -1.58 -1.07 -5.79
N GLY A 4 -1.07 -0.12 -5.01
CA GLY A 4 -1.52 0.10 -3.64
C GLY A 4 -3.04 0.24 -3.59
N HIS A 5 -3.63 -0.49 -2.64
CA HIS A 5 -5.05 -0.39 -2.29
C HIS A 5 -5.29 0.96 -1.60
N HIS A 6 -5.29 2.03 -2.38
CA HIS A 6 -5.86 3.29 -1.96
C HIS A 6 -7.18 3.43 -2.70
N HIS A 7 -8.29 3.41 -1.96
CA HIS A 7 -9.56 3.91 -2.47
C HIS A 7 -9.42 5.44 -2.69
N HIS A 8 -8.72 5.85 -3.76
CA HIS A 8 -8.86 7.20 -4.28
C HIS A 8 -10.19 7.26 -5.00
N VAL A 9 -11.18 7.72 -4.24
CA VAL A 9 -12.33 8.34 -4.86
C VAL A 9 -11.83 9.51 -5.69
N ASP A 10 -12.14 9.46 -6.99
CA ASP A 10 -11.89 10.52 -7.95
C ASP A 10 -12.57 11.83 -7.48
N PRO A 11 -11.84 12.93 -7.22
CA PRO A 11 -12.40 14.18 -6.68
C PRO A 11 -13.45 14.85 -7.56
N GLU A 12 -13.54 14.47 -8.85
CA GLU A 12 -14.45 15.11 -9.80
C GLU A 12 -15.78 14.35 -9.99
N ALA A 13 -15.94 13.16 -9.40
CA ALA A 13 -17.15 12.36 -9.49
C ALA A 13 -18.18 12.73 -8.39
N GLY A 14 -18.59 14.00 -8.33
CA GLY A 14 -19.73 14.50 -7.56
C GLY A 14 -19.87 13.93 -6.14
N ASP A 15 -19.27 14.59 -5.15
CA ASP A 15 -19.23 14.29 -3.70
C ASP A 15 -20.46 13.58 -3.11
N ARG A 16 -21.66 13.91 -3.60
CA ARG A 16 -22.93 13.33 -3.13
C ARG A 16 -23.12 11.86 -3.52
N ARG A 17 -22.65 11.41 -4.68
CA ARG A 17 -22.71 10.00 -5.12
C ARG A 17 -21.70 9.15 -4.36
N VAL A 18 -20.52 9.70 -4.14
CA VAL A 18 -19.46 9.09 -3.33
C VAL A 18 -19.92 8.89 -1.90
N PHE A 19 -20.45 9.94 -1.28
CA PHE A 19 -20.96 9.86 0.09
C PHE A 19 -22.10 8.84 0.21
N ALA A 20 -22.99 8.77 -0.79
CA ALA A 20 -24.04 7.76 -0.84
C ALA A 20 -23.47 6.33 -0.94
N ALA A 21 -22.45 6.10 -1.77
CA ALA A 21 -21.80 4.78 -1.89
C ALA A 21 -21.14 4.36 -0.56
N ILE A 22 -20.42 5.27 0.10
CA ILE A 22 -19.81 5.02 1.42
C ILE A 22 -20.89 4.69 2.46
N ALA A 23 -21.99 5.45 2.48
CA ALA A 23 -23.09 5.22 3.41
C ALA A 23 -23.78 3.86 3.17
N VAL A 24 -23.93 3.45 1.91
CA VAL A 24 -24.47 2.14 1.53
C VAL A 24 -23.53 1.03 2.00
N ASN A 25 -22.23 1.10 1.73
CA ASN A 25 -21.27 0.09 2.20
C ASN A 25 -21.23 0.02 3.72
N MET A 26 -21.21 1.15 4.42
CA MET A 26 -21.21 1.15 5.88
C MET A 26 -22.51 0.54 6.44
N GLY A 27 -23.67 0.86 5.84
CA GLY A 27 -24.95 0.26 6.21
C GLY A 27 -24.97 -1.25 5.98
N LEU A 28 -24.41 -1.69 4.85
CA LEU A 28 -24.27 -3.10 4.51
C LEU A 28 -23.38 -3.83 5.50
N THR A 29 -22.19 -3.29 5.80
CA THR A 29 -21.27 -3.82 6.81
C THR A 29 -21.96 -4.00 8.15
N VAL A 30 -22.72 -3.01 8.62
CA VAL A 30 -23.47 -3.12 9.89
C VAL A 30 -24.52 -4.24 9.80
N ALA A 31 -25.25 -4.35 8.70
CA ALA A 31 -26.19 -5.45 8.47
C ALA A 31 -25.49 -6.82 8.46
N GLN A 32 -24.30 -6.92 7.86
CA GLN A 32 -23.51 -8.16 7.84
C GLN A 32 -22.98 -8.53 9.22
N VAL A 33 -22.50 -7.57 10.02
CA VAL A 33 -22.07 -7.83 11.41
C VAL A 33 -23.26 -8.33 12.24
N ILE A 34 -24.40 -7.64 12.20
CA ILE A 34 -25.61 -8.03 12.93
C ILE A 34 -26.08 -9.41 12.45
N GLY A 35 -26.13 -9.61 11.14
CA GLY A 35 -26.49 -10.87 10.49
C GLY A 35 -25.58 -12.02 10.88
N GLY A 36 -24.28 -11.80 10.94
CA GLY A 36 -23.28 -12.77 11.32
C GLY A 36 -23.43 -13.19 12.78
N ILE A 37 -23.67 -12.23 13.67
CA ILE A 37 -23.93 -12.51 15.09
C ILE A 37 -25.26 -13.28 15.25
N MET A 38 -26.34 -12.84 14.59
CA MET A 38 -27.66 -13.46 14.70
C MET A 38 -27.69 -14.88 14.12
N SER A 39 -27.05 -15.07 12.95
CA SER A 39 -26.95 -16.38 12.30
C SER A 39 -25.91 -17.29 12.93
N GLY A 40 -25.05 -16.75 13.79
CA GLY A 40 -23.87 -17.45 14.28
C GLY A 40 -22.82 -17.71 13.19
N SER A 41 -22.87 -17.10 12.00
CA SER A 41 -21.92 -17.34 10.90
C SER A 41 -20.62 -16.55 11.04
N LEU A 42 -19.48 -17.24 11.10
CA LEU A 42 -18.18 -16.56 11.02
C LEU A 42 -17.87 -16.07 9.61
N ALA A 43 -18.35 -16.76 8.57
CA ALA A 43 -18.07 -16.39 7.19
C ALA A 43 -18.67 -15.01 6.88
N LEU A 44 -19.90 -14.77 7.36
CA LEU A 44 -20.56 -13.47 7.22
C LEU A 44 -19.88 -12.37 8.06
N ILE A 45 -19.36 -12.72 9.26
CA ILE A 45 -18.57 -11.77 10.08
C ILE A 45 -17.24 -11.43 9.40
N ALA A 46 -16.56 -12.42 8.80
CA ALA A 46 -15.28 -12.22 8.11
C ALA A 46 -15.44 -11.24 6.94
N ASP A 47 -16.47 -11.44 6.12
CA ASP A 47 -16.82 -10.55 5.00
C ASP A 47 -17.18 -9.14 5.51
N ALA A 48 -17.97 -9.05 6.58
CA ALA A 48 -18.30 -7.77 7.21
C ALA A 48 -17.06 -7.01 7.72
N LEU A 49 -16.15 -7.71 8.40
CA LEU A 49 -14.94 -7.10 8.96
C LEU A 49 -13.98 -6.63 7.87
N HIS A 50 -13.90 -7.33 6.73
CA HIS A 50 -13.15 -6.89 5.57
C HIS A 50 -13.70 -5.55 5.04
N ASN A 51 -14.99 -5.52 4.70
CA ASN A 51 -15.69 -4.33 4.20
C ASN A 51 -15.61 -3.16 5.19
N PHE A 52 -15.70 -3.45 6.49
CA PHE A 52 -15.55 -2.46 7.55
C PHE A 52 -14.15 -1.84 7.58
N SER A 53 -13.12 -2.70 7.51
CA SER A 53 -11.73 -2.25 7.52
C SER A 53 -11.45 -1.37 6.31
N ASP A 54 -11.99 -1.70 5.14
CA ASP A 54 -11.84 -0.89 3.93
C ASP A 54 -12.51 0.48 4.10
N ALA A 55 -13.72 0.52 4.67
CA ALA A 55 -14.41 1.77 4.97
C ALA A 55 -13.67 2.63 6.01
N ILE A 56 -13.10 2.04 7.07
CA ILE A 56 -12.28 2.75 8.05
C ILE A 56 -10.98 3.24 7.41
N SER A 57 -10.32 2.40 6.60
CA SER A 57 -9.06 2.74 5.95
C SER A 57 -9.21 4.00 5.09
N LEU A 58 -10.37 4.15 4.43
CA LEU A 58 -10.75 5.34 3.68
C LEU A 58 -10.83 6.60 4.54
N ILE A 59 -11.45 6.50 5.71
CA ILE A 59 -11.58 7.62 6.66
C ILE A 59 -10.18 8.03 7.17
N ILE A 60 -9.37 7.04 7.56
CA ILE A 60 -7.99 7.27 8.02
C ILE A 60 -7.16 7.88 6.88
N ALA A 61 -7.24 7.35 5.66
CA ALA A 61 -6.52 7.84 4.50
C ALA A 61 -6.92 9.28 4.14
N PHE A 62 -8.20 9.64 4.24
CA PHE A 62 -8.65 11.01 4.03
C PHE A 62 -8.07 11.96 5.10
N GLY A 63 -8.10 11.56 6.37
CA GLY A 63 -7.46 12.30 7.46
C GLY A 63 -5.96 12.45 7.26
N ALA A 64 -5.28 11.36 6.91
CA ALA A 64 -3.84 11.31 6.63
C ALA A 64 -3.48 12.25 5.47
N ARG A 65 -4.23 12.22 4.37
CA ARG A 65 -4.04 13.12 3.22
C ARG A 65 -4.18 14.58 3.59
N LYS A 66 -5.15 14.92 4.43
CA LYS A 66 -5.32 16.29 4.92
C LYS A 66 -4.12 16.74 5.74
N ILE A 67 -3.49 15.84 6.51
CA ILE A 67 -2.28 16.10 7.27
C ILE A 67 -1.06 16.18 6.33
N ALA A 68 -0.95 15.26 5.37
CA ALA A 68 0.16 15.18 4.41
C ALA A 68 0.31 16.44 3.55
N ARG A 69 -0.81 17.13 3.27
CA ARG A 69 -0.84 18.41 2.53
C ARG A 69 -0.41 19.64 3.35
N ARG A 70 -0.10 19.48 4.64
CA ARG A 70 0.40 20.60 5.44
C ARG A 70 1.76 21.07 4.93
N PRO A 71 2.03 22.39 4.97
CA PRO A 71 3.36 22.90 4.64
C PRO A 71 4.40 22.34 5.61
N ARG A 72 5.66 22.30 5.16
CA ARG A 72 6.82 21.93 5.97
C ARG A 72 7.00 22.95 7.09
N ASP A 73 7.46 22.49 8.25
CA ASP A 73 7.81 23.35 9.39
C ASP A 73 9.15 22.92 10.01
N ALA A 74 9.53 23.56 11.11
CA ALA A 74 10.82 23.31 11.76
C ALA A 74 10.91 21.93 12.43
N GLU A 75 9.77 21.33 12.80
CA GLU A 75 9.74 19.99 13.40
C GLU A 75 9.71 18.91 12.32
N MET A 76 8.99 19.16 11.23
CA MET A 76 8.81 18.26 10.09
C MET A 76 9.39 18.88 8.82
N THR A 77 10.72 18.95 8.74
CA THR A 77 11.46 19.63 7.66
C THR A 77 11.25 19.02 6.28
N PHE A 78 11.04 17.69 6.20
CA PHE A 78 10.67 17.00 4.96
C PHE A 78 9.16 17.04 4.67
N GLY A 79 8.36 17.51 5.62
CA GLY A 79 6.91 17.59 5.56
C GLY A 79 6.21 16.34 6.08
N TYR A 80 4.91 16.29 5.88
CA TYR A 80 4.01 15.32 6.51
C TYR A 80 3.63 14.13 5.60
N GLY A 81 4.32 13.94 4.47
CA GLY A 81 3.94 12.94 3.45
C GLY A 81 3.84 11.51 3.98
N ARG A 82 4.73 11.11 4.88
CA ARG A 82 4.76 9.73 5.44
C ARG A 82 3.57 9.38 6.33
N VAL A 83 2.72 10.33 6.70
CA VAL A 83 1.51 10.04 7.48
C VAL A 83 0.58 9.09 6.70
N GLU A 84 0.53 9.19 5.37
CA GLU A 84 -0.24 8.25 4.52
C GLU A 84 0.32 6.82 4.61
N VAL A 85 1.65 6.68 4.59
CA VAL A 85 2.34 5.39 4.74
C VAL A 85 2.07 4.78 6.13
N VAL A 86 2.09 5.59 7.19
CA VAL A 86 1.76 5.13 8.55
C VAL A 86 0.29 4.70 8.65
N ALA A 87 -0.63 5.44 8.03
CA ALA A 87 -2.03 5.05 7.96
C ALA A 87 -2.23 3.69 7.26
N ALA A 88 -1.54 3.47 6.14
CA ALA A 88 -1.55 2.18 5.44
C ALA A 88 -1.01 1.05 6.32
N LEU A 89 0.09 1.29 7.05
CA LEU A 89 0.66 0.30 7.98
C LEU A 89 -0.34 -0.12 9.07
N ILE A 90 -1.03 0.86 9.67
CA ILE A 90 -2.06 0.61 10.69
C ILE A 90 -3.19 -0.25 10.12
N ASN A 91 -3.66 0.06 8.90
CA ASN A 91 -4.71 -0.71 8.24
C ASN A 91 -4.29 -2.16 8.00
N TYR A 92 -3.14 -2.39 7.35
CA TYR A 92 -2.67 -3.76 7.06
C TYR A 92 -2.40 -4.55 8.34
N THR A 93 -1.84 -3.91 9.37
CA THR A 93 -1.64 -4.57 10.67
C THR A 93 -2.97 -4.97 11.31
N THR A 94 -3.99 -4.11 11.22
CA THR A 94 -5.33 -4.40 11.74
C THR A 94 -5.96 -5.59 11.01
N LEU A 95 -5.89 -5.60 9.68
CA LEU A 95 -6.37 -6.72 8.86
C LEU A 95 -5.64 -8.04 9.17
N ILE A 96 -4.34 -7.99 9.42
CA ILE A 96 -3.57 -9.18 9.82
C ILE A 96 -4.05 -9.71 11.18
N VAL A 97 -4.23 -8.85 12.18
CA VAL A 97 -4.73 -9.26 13.50
C VAL A 97 -6.13 -9.86 13.40
N ILE A 98 -7.03 -9.22 12.65
CA ILE A 98 -8.39 -9.71 12.42
C ILE A 98 -8.36 -11.06 11.67
N GLY A 99 -7.58 -11.17 10.61
CA GLY A 99 -7.46 -12.41 9.83
C GLY A 99 -6.93 -13.59 10.65
N LEU A 100 -5.92 -13.35 11.50
CA LEU A 100 -5.40 -14.38 12.42
C LEU A 100 -6.46 -14.79 13.46
N TYR A 101 -7.21 -13.84 13.99
CA TYR A 101 -8.32 -14.13 14.91
C TYR A 101 -9.42 -14.97 14.24
N LEU A 102 -9.81 -14.62 13.01
CA LEU A 102 -10.81 -15.39 12.24
C LEU A 102 -10.34 -16.81 11.92
N LEU A 103 -9.06 -16.99 11.58
CA LEU A 103 -8.49 -18.34 11.41
C LEU A 103 -8.52 -19.16 12.70
N TYR A 104 -8.20 -18.52 13.83
CA TYR A 104 -8.28 -19.17 15.14
C TYR A 104 -9.71 -19.60 15.47
N GLU A 105 -10.70 -18.73 15.29
CA GLU A 105 -12.12 -19.04 15.52
C GLU A 105 -12.63 -20.12 14.57
N ALA A 106 -12.26 -20.06 13.28
CA ALA A 106 -12.59 -21.10 12.31
C ALA A 106 -12.04 -22.46 12.74
N ALA A 107 -10.78 -22.51 13.20
CA ALA A 107 -10.16 -23.74 13.71
C ALA A 107 -10.89 -24.30 14.95
N MET A 108 -11.33 -23.44 15.86
CA MET A 108 -12.12 -23.86 17.03
C MET A 108 -13.48 -24.44 16.63
N ARG A 109 -14.14 -23.85 15.63
CA ARG A 109 -15.43 -24.34 15.11
C ARG A 109 -15.36 -25.64 14.32
N PHE A 110 -14.18 -26.01 13.81
CA PHE A 110 -13.99 -27.37 13.29
C PHE A 110 -14.07 -28.43 14.38
N ALA A 111 -13.64 -28.09 15.61
CA ALA A 111 -13.68 -29.00 16.75
C ALA A 111 -15.06 -29.04 17.41
N ASP A 112 -15.76 -27.90 17.49
CA ASP A 112 -17.11 -27.80 18.05
C ASP A 112 -18.06 -27.02 17.11
N PRO A 113 -18.70 -27.71 16.13
CA PRO A 113 -19.55 -27.06 15.14
C PRO A 113 -20.77 -26.41 15.77
N GLN A 114 -20.88 -25.10 15.59
CA GLN A 114 -22.03 -24.32 16.07
C GLN A 114 -23.22 -24.41 15.11
N ASP A 115 -24.41 -24.16 15.63
CA ASP A 115 -25.61 -24.00 14.80
C ASP A 115 -25.52 -22.69 14.01
N VAL A 116 -25.79 -22.78 12.71
CA VAL A 116 -25.69 -21.63 11.80
C VAL A 116 -27.01 -21.47 11.04
N GLU A 117 -27.62 -20.28 11.12
CA GLU A 117 -28.89 -20.00 10.45
C GLU A 117 -28.66 -19.60 8.98
N GLY A 118 -28.71 -20.60 8.10
CA GLY A 118 -28.42 -20.45 6.66
C GLY A 118 -29.25 -19.39 5.93
N TRP A 119 -30.51 -19.15 6.34
CA TRP A 119 -31.38 -18.20 5.65
C TRP A 119 -30.92 -16.75 5.84
N ILE A 120 -30.50 -16.40 7.05
CA ILE A 120 -29.93 -15.08 7.35
C ILE A 120 -28.67 -14.84 6.52
N ILE A 121 -27.81 -15.86 6.41
CA ILE A 121 -26.59 -15.78 5.57
C ILE A 121 -26.95 -15.47 4.12
N VAL A 122 -27.83 -16.27 3.51
CA VAL A 122 -28.16 -16.15 2.09
C VAL A 122 -28.80 -14.79 1.78
N VAL A 123 -29.72 -14.31 2.63
CA VAL A 123 -30.38 -13.02 2.42
C VAL A 123 -29.38 -11.87 2.49
N ILE A 124 -28.56 -11.83 3.55
CA ILE A 124 -27.65 -10.71 3.79
C ILE A 124 -26.49 -10.71 2.78
N ALA A 125 -25.89 -11.87 2.53
CA ALA A 125 -24.84 -11.99 1.51
C ALA A 125 -25.41 -11.77 0.09
N GLY A 126 -26.69 -12.07 -0.15
CA GLY A 126 -27.37 -11.72 -1.39
C GLY A 126 -27.53 -10.22 -1.59
N ILE A 127 -27.84 -9.46 -0.53
CA ILE A 127 -27.87 -8.00 -0.57
C ILE A 127 -26.47 -7.45 -0.81
N ALA A 128 -25.44 -8.00 -0.13
CA ALA A 128 -24.06 -7.61 -0.32
C ALA A 128 -23.61 -7.79 -1.78
N LEU A 129 -23.82 -9.00 -2.32
CA LEU A 129 -23.53 -9.31 -3.72
C LEU A 129 -24.22 -8.34 -4.69
N ALA A 130 -25.48 -7.98 -4.43
CA ALA A 130 -26.20 -7.03 -5.28
C ALA A 130 -25.54 -5.64 -5.27
N VAL A 131 -25.11 -5.17 -4.11
CA VAL A 131 -24.39 -3.88 -3.96
C VAL A 131 -23.06 -3.92 -4.70
N ASP A 132 -22.25 -4.97 -4.51
CA ASP A 132 -20.93 -5.11 -5.12
C ASP A 132 -21.03 -5.20 -6.63
N VAL A 133 -21.99 -5.99 -7.15
CA VAL A 133 -22.24 -6.14 -8.57
C VAL A 133 -22.69 -4.82 -9.20
N VAL A 134 -23.60 -4.09 -8.57
CA VAL A 134 -24.02 -2.76 -9.08
C VAL A 134 -22.82 -1.81 -9.12
N THR A 135 -22.00 -1.79 -8.07
CA THR A 135 -20.82 -0.92 -7.99
C THR A 135 -19.77 -1.31 -9.04
N ALA A 136 -19.54 -2.61 -9.25
CA ALA A 136 -18.67 -3.13 -10.29
C ALA A 136 -19.18 -2.78 -11.70
N MET A 137 -20.48 -2.89 -11.97
CA MET A 137 -21.07 -2.51 -13.27
C MET A 137 -20.92 -1.01 -13.55
N LEU A 138 -21.14 -0.15 -12.54
CA LEU A 138 -20.98 1.29 -12.67
C LEU A 138 -19.54 1.69 -12.95
N THR A 139 -18.58 1.01 -12.31
CA THR A 139 -17.15 1.30 -12.47
C THR A 139 -16.53 0.64 -13.70
N TYR A 140 -17.16 -0.38 -14.28
CA TYR A 140 -16.62 -1.14 -15.42
C TYR A 140 -16.30 -0.27 -16.63
N THR A 141 -17.19 0.61 -17.06
CA THR A 141 -16.96 1.46 -18.25
C THR A 141 -15.86 2.48 -17.99
N MET A 142 -15.84 3.06 -16.79
CA MET A 142 -14.83 4.02 -16.34
C MET A 142 -13.45 3.38 -16.10
N SER A 143 -13.40 2.07 -15.80
CA SER A 143 -12.16 1.32 -15.57
C SER A 143 -11.26 1.21 -16.82
N LYS A 144 -11.83 1.35 -18.02
CA LYS A 144 -11.08 1.23 -19.28
C LYS A 144 -10.16 2.42 -19.54
N SER A 145 -10.47 3.58 -18.95
CA SER A 145 -9.74 4.83 -19.16
C SER A 145 -8.88 5.25 -17.97
N SER A 146 -9.04 4.60 -16.81
CA SER A 146 -8.32 4.98 -15.58
C SER A 146 -7.83 3.76 -14.82
N VAL A 147 -6.52 3.73 -14.54
CA VAL A 147 -5.87 2.67 -13.76
C VAL A 147 -6.43 2.62 -12.33
N ASN A 148 -6.72 3.78 -11.74
CA ASN A 148 -7.30 3.87 -10.39
C ASN A 148 -8.71 3.26 -10.36
N ILE A 149 -9.53 3.56 -11.35
CA ILE A 149 -10.89 3.01 -11.44
C ILE A 149 -10.84 1.51 -11.75
N ARG A 150 -9.85 1.07 -12.52
CA ARG A 150 -9.60 -0.36 -12.74
C ARG A 150 -9.25 -1.10 -11.45
N ALA A 151 -8.43 -0.52 -10.59
CA ALA A 151 -8.14 -1.09 -9.28
C ALA A 151 -9.42 -1.19 -8.42
N ALA A 152 -10.22 -0.12 -8.35
CA ALA A 152 -11.50 -0.12 -7.64
C ALA A 152 -12.49 -1.16 -8.20
N PHE A 153 -12.58 -1.30 -9.53
CA PHE A 153 -13.40 -2.33 -10.18
C PHE A 153 -12.97 -3.74 -9.78
N LEU A 154 -11.66 -4.04 -9.86
CA LEU A 154 -11.14 -5.36 -9.51
C LEU A 154 -11.35 -5.71 -8.03
N HIS A 155 -11.29 -4.71 -7.15
CA HIS A 155 -11.60 -4.88 -5.74
C HIS A 155 -13.07 -5.23 -5.51
N ASN A 156 -14.02 -4.47 -6.06
CA ASN A 156 -15.44 -4.81 -5.96
C ASN A 156 -15.78 -6.20 -6.54
N VAL A 157 -15.06 -6.63 -7.59
CA VAL A 157 -15.20 -7.99 -8.14
C VAL A 157 -14.70 -9.05 -7.14
N ALA A 158 -13.60 -8.78 -6.43
CA ALA A 158 -13.11 -9.66 -5.37
C ALA A 158 -14.11 -9.77 -4.21
N ASP A 159 -14.70 -8.65 -3.78
CA ASP A 159 -15.70 -8.62 -2.71
C ASP A 159 -16.98 -9.37 -3.12
N ALA A 160 -17.43 -9.18 -4.38
CA ALA A 160 -18.53 -9.94 -4.94
C ALA A 160 -18.25 -11.46 -4.94
N LEU A 161 -17.01 -11.88 -5.24
CA LEU A 161 -16.61 -13.29 -5.15
C LEU A 161 -16.63 -13.80 -3.71
N GLY A 162 -16.25 -12.97 -2.74
CA GLY A 162 -16.40 -13.23 -1.31
C GLY A 162 -17.86 -13.47 -0.93
N SER A 163 -18.75 -12.55 -1.31
CA SER A 163 -20.20 -12.68 -1.13
C SER A 163 -20.76 -13.96 -1.75
N VAL A 164 -20.31 -14.34 -2.96
CA VAL A 164 -20.71 -15.60 -3.61
C VAL A 164 -20.28 -16.82 -2.78
N ALA A 165 -19.07 -16.82 -2.23
CA ALA A 165 -18.60 -17.91 -1.37
C ALA A 165 -19.45 -18.05 -0.10
N VAL A 166 -19.84 -16.92 0.51
CA VAL A 166 -20.72 -16.88 1.69
C VAL A 166 -22.14 -17.36 1.34
N ILE A 167 -22.72 -16.95 0.21
CA ILE A 167 -24.02 -17.45 -0.27
C ILE A 167 -23.96 -18.96 -0.50
N PHE A 168 -22.89 -19.44 -1.11
CA PHE A 168 -22.68 -20.88 -1.35
C PHE A 168 -22.62 -21.66 -0.03
N ALA A 169 -21.94 -21.13 0.99
CA ALA A 169 -21.93 -21.69 2.33
C ALA A 169 -23.34 -21.77 2.93
N GLY A 170 -24.09 -20.67 2.89
CA GLY A 170 -25.47 -20.61 3.39
C GLY A 170 -26.41 -21.59 2.66
N ALA A 171 -26.28 -21.72 1.34
CA ALA A 171 -27.06 -22.67 0.54
C ALA A 171 -26.75 -24.13 0.91
N LEU A 172 -25.49 -24.48 1.14
CA LEU A 172 -25.11 -25.83 1.57
C LEU A 172 -25.59 -26.16 2.99
N ILE A 173 -25.60 -25.17 3.90
CA ILE A 173 -26.20 -25.33 5.23
C ILE A 173 -27.70 -25.61 5.10
N LEU A 174 -28.42 -24.84 4.28
CA LEU A 174 -29.87 -25.02 4.11
C LEU A 174 -30.25 -26.36 3.47
N LEU A 175 -29.49 -26.83 2.49
CA LEU A 175 -29.82 -28.04 1.72
C LEU A 175 -29.33 -29.33 2.39
N TYR A 176 -28.20 -29.29 3.10
CA TYR A 176 -27.51 -30.49 3.58
C TYR A 176 -27.19 -30.47 5.08
N ASP A 177 -27.55 -29.42 5.82
CA ASP A 177 -27.15 -29.18 7.22
C ASP A 177 -25.62 -29.28 7.40
N TRP A 178 -24.85 -28.92 6.35
CA TRP A 178 -23.40 -29.06 6.35
C TRP A 178 -22.72 -27.89 7.08
N ARG A 179 -22.81 -27.88 8.41
CA ARG A 179 -22.34 -26.78 9.28
C ARG A 179 -20.86 -26.47 9.19
N LEU A 180 -20.03 -27.47 8.86
CA LEU A 180 -18.59 -27.30 8.68
C LEU A 180 -18.22 -26.42 7.47
N ILE A 181 -19.15 -26.13 6.57
CA ILE A 181 -18.87 -25.23 5.45
C ILE A 181 -18.60 -23.79 5.90
N ASP A 182 -19.24 -23.31 6.98
CA ASP A 182 -19.03 -21.97 7.52
C ASP A 182 -17.58 -21.75 7.99
N PRO A 183 -16.97 -22.60 8.84
CA PRO A 183 -15.57 -22.45 9.21
C PRO A 183 -14.61 -22.70 8.04
N ILE A 184 -14.95 -23.57 7.06
CA ILE A 184 -14.14 -23.72 5.83
C ILE A 184 -14.10 -22.40 5.05
N VAL A 185 -15.26 -21.81 4.76
CA VAL A 185 -15.35 -20.57 3.98
C VAL A 185 -14.75 -19.40 4.75
N THR A 186 -14.97 -19.33 6.07
CA THR A 186 -14.29 -18.37 6.95
C THR A 186 -12.77 -18.47 6.81
N ALA A 187 -12.21 -19.69 6.89
CA ALA A 187 -10.78 -19.89 6.78
C ALA A 187 -10.21 -19.50 5.40
N LEU A 188 -10.99 -19.74 4.33
CA LEU A 188 -10.63 -19.31 2.98
C LEU A 188 -10.60 -17.79 2.86
N ILE A 189 -11.64 -17.10 3.33
CA ILE A 189 -11.73 -15.63 3.31
C ILE A 189 -10.61 -15.02 4.17
N ALA A 190 -10.43 -15.50 5.40
CA ALA A 190 -9.37 -15.02 6.30
C ALA A 190 -7.96 -15.27 5.72
N GLY A 191 -7.73 -16.43 5.11
CA GLY A 191 -6.48 -16.76 4.43
C GLY A 191 -6.19 -15.82 3.24
N TYR A 192 -7.22 -15.50 2.46
CA TYR A 192 -7.11 -14.52 1.37
C TYR A 192 -6.76 -13.12 1.89
N ILE A 193 -7.47 -12.63 2.91
CA ILE A 193 -7.21 -11.32 3.55
C ILE A 193 -5.77 -11.26 4.08
N LEU A 194 -5.29 -12.33 4.73
CA LEU A 194 -3.94 -12.40 5.25
C LEU A 194 -2.90 -12.37 4.13
N TRP A 195 -3.08 -13.18 3.09
CA TRP A 195 -2.18 -13.21 1.95
C TRP A 195 -2.07 -11.84 1.28
N GLN A 196 -3.20 -11.16 1.05
CA GLN A 196 -3.24 -9.81 0.50
C GLN A 196 -2.54 -8.83 1.44
N SER A 197 -2.84 -8.84 2.73
CA SER A 197 -2.25 -7.92 3.70
C SER A 197 -0.73 -8.08 3.83
N PHE A 198 -0.22 -9.32 3.87
CA PHE A 198 1.23 -9.58 3.93
C PHE A 198 1.97 -9.19 2.65
N ARG A 199 1.31 -9.27 1.49
CA ARG A 199 1.89 -8.82 0.24
C ARG A 199 2.00 -7.29 0.17
N GLU A 200 0.97 -6.60 0.63
CA GLU A 200 0.87 -5.13 0.53
C GLU A 200 1.62 -4.38 1.66
N ILE A 201 1.83 -5.01 2.82
CA ILE A 201 2.57 -4.38 3.93
C ILE A 201 4.07 -4.20 3.63
N GLY A 202 4.65 -5.04 2.78
CA GLY A 202 6.09 -5.01 2.45
C GLY A 202 6.56 -3.67 1.85
N PRO A 203 5.92 -3.18 0.77
CA PRO A 203 6.19 -1.85 0.22
C PRO A 203 6.07 -0.72 1.25
N VAL A 204 5.05 -0.75 2.11
CA VAL A 204 4.82 0.25 3.16
C VAL A 204 5.98 0.27 4.16
N ILE A 205 6.40 -0.90 4.64
CA ILE A 205 7.55 -1.05 5.55
C ILE A 205 8.83 -0.55 4.86
N ARG A 206 9.03 -0.87 3.58
CA ARG A 206 10.20 -0.42 2.80
C ARG A 206 10.31 1.11 2.78
N ILE A 207 9.20 1.82 2.56
CA ILE A 207 9.19 3.29 2.58
C ILE A 207 9.60 3.82 3.96
N LEU A 208 9.05 3.24 5.04
CA LEU A 208 9.39 3.62 6.41
C LEU A 208 10.85 3.34 6.76
N MET A 209 11.42 2.27 6.20
CA MET A 209 12.81 1.88 6.37
C MET A 209 13.81 2.64 5.47
N LEU A 210 13.38 3.71 4.79
CA LEU A 210 14.23 4.45 3.84
C LEU A 210 14.75 3.59 2.68
N GLY A 211 14.01 2.57 2.27
CA GLY A 211 14.38 1.75 1.13
C GLY A 211 14.37 2.54 -0.17
N SER A 212 15.20 2.11 -1.13
CA SER A 212 15.22 2.68 -2.48
C SER A 212 13.86 2.49 -3.17
N PRO A 213 13.43 3.39 -4.07
CA PRO A 213 12.20 3.23 -4.83
C PRO A 213 12.23 1.95 -5.70
N PRO A 214 11.22 1.08 -5.66
CA PRO A 214 11.21 -0.17 -6.44
C PRO A 214 11.10 0.05 -7.96
N GLU A 215 10.57 1.18 -8.40
CA GLU A 215 10.43 1.53 -9.82
C GLU A 215 11.72 2.06 -10.45
N ILE A 216 12.68 2.48 -9.63
CA ILE A 216 13.94 3.07 -10.10
C ILE A 216 15.06 2.05 -9.89
N GLU A 217 15.70 1.65 -10.99
CA GLU A 217 16.89 0.82 -10.93
C GLU A 217 18.07 1.67 -10.46
N THR A 218 18.49 1.47 -9.21
CA THR A 218 19.55 2.27 -8.57
C THR A 218 20.84 2.29 -9.40
N GLU A 219 21.21 1.15 -10.00
CA GLU A 219 22.41 1.04 -10.84
C GLU A 219 22.31 1.87 -12.12
N ALA A 220 21.12 1.96 -12.72
CA ALA A 220 20.88 2.80 -13.89
C ALA A 220 21.08 4.29 -13.55
N VAL A 221 20.71 4.70 -12.33
CA VAL A 221 20.96 6.05 -11.86
C VAL A 221 22.46 6.32 -11.71
N LEU A 222 23.19 5.44 -11.02
CA LEU A 222 24.64 5.56 -10.84
C LEU A 222 25.36 5.61 -12.20
N HIS A 223 25.00 4.72 -13.12
CA HIS A 223 25.56 4.69 -14.47
C HIS A 223 25.30 5.99 -15.23
N THR A 224 24.09 6.54 -15.13
CA THR A 224 23.74 7.82 -15.79
C THR A 224 24.58 8.96 -15.24
N VAL A 225 24.77 9.04 -13.91
CA VAL A 225 25.59 10.08 -13.29
C VAL A 225 27.07 9.94 -13.67
N ARG A 226 27.61 8.71 -13.71
CA ARG A 226 28.98 8.43 -14.18
C ARG A 226 29.21 8.81 -15.65
N GLY A 227 28.17 8.72 -16.47
CA GLY A 227 28.23 9.07 -17.89
C GLY A 227 28.31 10.58 -18.17
N ILE A 228 28.14 11.43 -17.15
CA ILE A 228 28.16 12.89 -17.33
C ILE A 228 29.60 13.39 -17.40
N ASP A 229 29.89 14.14 -18.46
CA ASP A 229 31.19 14.79 -18.65
C ASP A 229 31.58 15.66 -17.45
N GLY A 230 32.76 15.39 -16.89
CA GLY A 230 33.30 16.05 -15.70
C GLY A 230 33.17 15.23 -14.41
N VAL A 231 32.43 14.13 -14.41
CA VAL A 231 32.33 13.20 -13.26
C VAL A 231 33.34 12.07 -13.41
N THR A 232 34.17 11.86 -12.39
CA THR A 232 35.10 10.71 -12.32
C THR A 232 34.66 9.62 -11.36
N GLY A 233 33.72 9.92 -10.45
CA GLY A 233 33.21 8.96 -9.49
C GLY A 233 31.92 9.41 -8.83
N ILE A 234 31.14 8.42 -8.38
CA ILE A 234 30.00 8.57 -7.49
C ILE A 234 30.10 7.49 -6.43
N HIS A 235 29.98 7.87 -5.17
CA HIS A 235 30.04 6.96 -4.03
C HIS A 235 29.17 7.50 -2.89
N HIS A 236 29.06 6.72 -1.81
CA HIS A 236 28.21 7.05 -0.67
C HIS A 236 26.76 7.40 -1.08
N ALA A 237 26.24 6.72 -2.12
CA ALA A 237 24.93 7.03 -2.66
C ALA A 237 23.83 6.39 -1.79
N HIS A 238 23.00 7.24 -1.20
CA HIS A 238 21.80 6.87 -0.46
C HIS A 238 20.58 7.21 -1.30
N PHE A 239 19.84 6.19 -1.67
CA PHE A 239 18.57 6.31 -2.38
C PHE A 239 17.44 5.90 -1.47
N TRP A 240 16.48 6.81 -1.27
CA TRP A 240 15.32 6.50 -0.46
C TRP A 240 14.04 7.08 -1.03
N GLN A 241 12.94 6.45 -0.66
CA GLN A 241 11.60 6.96 -0.90
C GLN A 241 11.20 7.90 0.25
N MET A 242 11.00 9.19 -0.05
CA MET A 242 10.56 10.17 0.95
C MET A 242 9.11 9.93 1.35
N ASP A 243 8.27 9.61 0.37
CA ASP A 243 6.87 9.24 0.48
C ASP A 243 6.45 8.46 -0.78
N GLU A 244 5.18 8.13 -0.93
CA GLU A 244 4.64 7.32 -2.04
C GLU A 244 4.99 7.84 -3.44
N HIS A 245 5.32 9.13 -3.59
CA HIS A 245 5.50 9.76 -4.90
C HIS A 245 6.87 10.38 -5.10
N ARG A 246 7.64 10.61 -4.03
CA ARG A 246 8.92 11.33 -4.11
C ARG A 246 10.09 10.43 -3.74
N ALA A 247 10.99 10.28 -4.70
CA ALA A 247 12.32 9.71 -4.50
C ALA A 247 13.32 10.81 -4.15
N ALA A 248 14.36 10.43 -3.40
CA ALA A 248 15.48 11.30 -3.07
C ALA A 248 16.81 10.59 -3.22
N LEU A 249 17.85 11.38 -3.46
CA LEU A 249 19.24 10.95 -3.55
C LEU A 249 20.14 11.86 -2.72
N ASP A 250 21.00 11.24 -1.92
CA ASP A 250 22.17 11.87 -1.30
C ASP A 250 23.41 11.13 -1.77
N ALA A 251 24.39 11.83 -2.32
CA ALA A 251 25.58 11.18 -2.89
C ALA A 251 26.78 12.12 -2.96
N HIS A 252 27.97 11.51 -2.96
CA HIS A 252 29.23 12.19 -3.19
C HIS A 252 29.59 12.08 -4.68
N ILE A 253 29.93 13.19 -5.30
CA ILE A 253 30.29 13.30 -6.72
C ILE A 253 31.73 13.80 -6.83
N VAL A 254 32.59 12.97 -7.40
CA VAL A 254 33.99 13.33 -7.63
C VAL A 254 34.11 14.02 -8.99
N ILE A 255 34.54 15.28 -8.96
CA ILE A 255 34.81 16.10 -10.14
C ILE A 255 36.24 15.84 -10.62
N ALA A 256 36.36 15.66 -11.94
CA ALA A 256 37.63 15.40 -12.61
C ALA A 256 38.73 16.42 -12.24
N GLU A 257 39.97 15.96 -12.19
CA GLU A 257 41.11 16.81 -11.88
C GLU A 257 41.23 18.00 -12.86
N GLY A 258 41.46 19.20 -12.34
CA GLY A 258 41.54 20.43 -13.13
C GLY A 258 40.19 21.01 -13.57
N ARG A 259 39.06 20.34 -13.28
CA ARG A 259 37.71 20.79 -13.67
C ARG A 259 36.85 21.33 -12.54
N TRP A 260 37.44 21.63 -11.38
CA TRP A 260 36.69 22.16 -10.24
C TRP A 260 35.94 23.46 -10.56
N ASN A 261 36.47 24.29 -11.45
CA ASN A 261 35.79 25.51 -11.91
C ASN A 261 34.49 25.23 -12.69
N ASP A 262 34.31 24.02 -13.21
CA ASP A 262 33.08 23.58 -13.90
C ASP A 262 32.09 22.87 -12.96
N ALA A 263 32.41 22.73 -11.66
CA ALA A 263 31.69 21.87 -10.72
C ALA A 263 30.19 22.22 -10.61
N ASP A 264 29.85 23.51 -10.62
CA ASP A 264 28.44 23.95 -10.61
C ASP A 264 27.70 23.53 -11.87
N ALA A 265 28.33 23.67 -13.04
CA ALA A 265 27.73 23.26 -14.31
C ALA A 265 27.59 21.73 -14.39
N VAL A 266 28.53 20.97 -13.83
CA VAL A 266 28.42 19.50 -13.69
C VAL A 266 27.24 19.13 -12.79
N LYS A 267 27.15 19.76 -11.61
CA LYS A 267 26.04 19.55 -10.66
C LYS A 267 24.68 19.82 -11.29
N ASP A 268 24.54 20.90 -12.06
CA ASP A 268 23.28 21.22 -12.74
C ASP A 268 22.91 20.18 -13.81
N ARG A 269 23.89 19.68 -14.57
CA ARG A 269 23.67 18.58 -15.53
C ARG A 269 23.23 17.29 -14.83
N ILE A 270 23.84 16.97 -13.69
CA ILE A 270 23.45 15.81 -12.88
C ILE A 270 22.00 15.96 -12.41
N LYS A 271 21.65 17.10 -11.81
CA LYS A 271 20.29 17.36 -11.32
C LYS A 271 19.24 17.30 -12.44
N ALA A 272 19.55 17.86 -13.61
CA ALA A 272 18.68 17.77 -14.77
C ALA A 272 18.48 16.32 -15.22
N ALA A 273 19.56 15.53 -15.36
CA ALA A 273 19.46 14.13 -15.76
C ALA A 273 18.66 13.28 -14.75
N LEU A 274 18.86 13.51 -13.44
CA LEU A 274 18.12 12.83 -12.38
C LEU A 274 16.62 13.17 -12.40
N SER A 275 16.28 14.42 -12.65
CA SER A 275 14.89 14.87 -12.75
C SER A 275 14.22 14.34 -14.03
N ASP A 276 14.84 14.51 -15.19
CA ASP A 276 14.26 14.21 -16.49
C ASP A 276 14.10 12.70 -16.75
N GLN A 277 15.06 11.88 -16.30
CA GLN A 277 15.09 10.45 -16.60
C GLN A 277 14.48 9.60 -15.48
N PHE A 278 14.59 10.03 -14.23
CA PHE A 278 14.20 9.22 -13.06
C PHE A 278 13.17 9.91 -12.15
N GLY A 279 12.79 11.17 -12.40
CA GLY A 279 11.85 11.91 -11.55
C GLY A 279 12.40 12.23 -10.15
N ILE A 280 13.72 12.20 -9.95
CA ILE A 280 14.34 12.46 -8.65
C ILE A 280 14.57 13.97 -8.51
N GLU A 281 13.64 14.66 -7.84
CA GLU A 281 13.71 16.12 -7.65
C GLU A 281 14.49 16.53 -6.38
N HIS A 282 14.47 15.71 -5.34
CA HIS A 282 15.14 16.01 -4.08
C HIS A 282 16.53 15.39 -4.04
N THR A 283 17.55 16.23 -4.28
CA THR A 283 18.95 15.78 -4.38
C THR A 283 19.88 16.64 -3.53
N THR A 284 20.67 15.97 -2.69
CA THR A 284 21.85 16.52 -2.03
C THR A 284 23.07 15.90 -2.68
N LEU A 285 23.96 16.73 -3.21
CA LEU A 285 25.16 16.26 -3.90
C LEU A 285 26.36 16.95 -3.26
N GLU A 286 27.18 16.17 -2.56
CA GLU A 286 28.47 16.63 -2.05
C GLU A 286 29.49 16.56 -3.19
N LEU A 287 30.02 17.71 -3.60
CA LEU A 287 31.02 17.75 -4.67
C LEU A 287 32.41 17.63 -4.07
N GLU A 288 33.19 16.69 -4.57
CA GLU A 288 34.56 16.46 -4.16
C GLU A 288 35.51 16.71 -5.34
N CYS A 289 36.66 17.31 -5.09
CA CYS A 289 37.70 17.37 -6.11
C CYS A 289 38.46 16.04 -6.12
N ALA A 290 38.90 15.56 -7.28
CA ALA A 290 39.64 14.30 -7.42
C ALA A 290 40.87 14.16 -6.49
N ARG A 291 41.45 15.28 -6.02
CA ARG A 291 42.62 15.29 -5.11
C ARG A 291 42.26 15.14 -3.62
N HIS A 292 41.01 15.42 -3.26
CA HIS A 292 40.52 15.38 -1.87
C HIS A 292 39.25 14.51 -1.78
N ALA A 293 39.10 13.55 -2.69
CA ALA A 293 37.98 12.62 -2.62
C ALA A 293 38.08 11.77 -1.35
N CYS A 294 36.96 11.49 -0.69
CA CYS A 294 36.98 10.70 0.52
C CYS A 294 37.34 9.24 0.21
N ASP A 295 37.94 8.53 1.19
CA ASP A 295 38.51 7.18 0.98
C ASP A 295 37.45 6.05 0.97
N ASP A 296 36.16 6.41 1.01
CA ASP A 296 35.07 5.43 0.96
C ASP A 296 34.83 4.98 -0.49
N LYS A 297 35.16 3.71 -0.75
CA LYS A 297 34.98 3.07 -2.05
C LYS A 297 33.59 2.45 -2.21
N SER A 298 32.74 2.48 -1.18
CA SER A 298 31.39 1.93 -1.26
C SER A 298 30.50 2.82 -2.13
N GLU A 299 29.94 2.24 -3.18
CA GLU A 299 29.00 2.93 -4.05
C GLU A 299 27.67 3.22 -3.31
N PHE A 300 27.29 2.34 -2.38
CA PHE A 300 26.10 2.45 -1.55
C PHE A 300 26.48 2.48 -0.08
N GLY A 301 26.13 3.56 0.64
CA GLY A 301 26.23 3.66 2.09
C GLY A 301 27.60 3.30 2.70
N GLY A 302 28.30 4.32 3.20
CA GLY A 302 29.52 4.12 3.96
C GLY A 302 29.24 3.65 5.38
N ARG A 303 30.03 2.70 5.89
CA ARG A 303 30.19 2.62 7.35
C ARG A 303 31.04 3.83 7.71
N GLY A 304 30.44 4.83 8.36
CA GLY A 304 31.06 6.13 8.62
C GLY A 304 32.53 6.02 9.05
N HIS A 305 33.34 6.98 8.59
CA HIS A 305 34.78 7.07 8.87
C HIS A 305 35.11 6.71 10.32
N GLY A 306 35.70 5.54 10.53
CA GLY A 306 35.94 5.05 11.88
C GLY A 306 36.57 3.66 11.98
N GLU A 307 37.63 3.38 11.22
CA GLU A 307 38.67 2.45 11.68
C GLU A 307 40.02 3.08 11.31
N GLU A 308 40.48 3.99 12.17
CA GLU A 308 41.90 4.32 12.26
C GLU A 308 42.67 3.02 12.52
N GLN A 309 43.57 2.69 11.59
CA GLN A 309 44.62 1.72 11.81
C GLN A 309 45.50 2.21 12.96
N HIS A 310 45.26 1.72 14.17
CA HIS A 310 46.27 1.67 15.21
C HIS A 310 46.94 0.29 15.18
N GLY A 311 48.02 0.22 14.41
CA GLY A 311 49.10 -0.76 14.61
C GLY A 311 50.10 -0.26 15.64
#